data_AF-A0A8T6UEA8-F1
#
_entry.id   AF-A0A8T6UEA8-F1
#
_cell.length_a   1.000
_cell.length_b   1.000
_cell.length_c   1.000
_cell.angle_alpha   90.00
_cell.angle_beta   90.00
_cell.angle_gamma   90.00
#
_symmetry.space_group_name_H-M   'P 1'
#
loop_
_entity.id
_entity.type
_entity.pdbx_description
1 polymer ?
#
loop_
_entity_poly.entity_id
_entity_poly.type
_entity_poly.pdbx_seq_one_letter_code
_entity_poly.pdbx_strand_id
1 'polypeptide(L)'
;MRKNRIIRFLESNAQNIALAIHVLDISTFLETSWRLEKKGIISIDVEMIQFLAKTLREFPLVAANKIDKTDKKEIDANLKEFMHRISNGHISAVADKVFPVSAKTGEGLSALKSAIHEKLVAKGYRTPFKVR
;
A
#
# COMPACT_ATOMS: atom_id res chain seq x y z
N MET A 1 15.84 3.99 -16.52
CA MET A 1 16.57 2.69 -16.46
C MET A 1 16.19 1.82 -15.23
N ARG A 2 16.01 2.36 -14.01
CA ARG A 2 15.64 1.57 -12.81
C ARG A 2 14.18 1.09 -12.76
N LYS A 3 13.19 1.94 -13.09
CA LYS A 3 11.75 1.56 -13.12
C LYS A 3 11.48 0.35 -14.02
N ASN A 4 12.08 0.32 -15.22
CA ASN A 4 11.92 -0.80 -16.17
C ASN A 4 12.48 -2.13 -15.65
N ARG A 5 13.46 -2.13 -14.75
CA ARG A 5 13.97 -3.39 -14.15
C ARG A 5 12.96 -3.97 -13.17
N ILE A 6 12.33 -3.13 -12.36
CA ILE A 6 11.30 -3.56 -11.39
C ILE A 6 10.07 -4.09 -12.13
N ILE A 7 9.60 -3.37 -13.15
CA ILE A 7 8.46 -3.82 -13.97
C ILE A 7 8.74 -5.18 -14.58
N ARG A 8 9.88 -5.35 -15.28
CA ARG A 8 10.24 -6.64 -15.89
C ARG A 8 10.41 -7.76 -14.86
N PHE A 9 10.98 -7.45 -13.69
CA PHE A 9 11.09 -8.42 -12.61
C PHE A 9 9.71 -8.91 -12.16
N LEU A 10 8.78 -7.98 -11.91
CA LEU A 10 7.43 -8.31 -11.48
C LEU A 10 6.68 -9.12 -12.53
N GLU A 11 6.76 -8.74 -13.80
CA GLU A 11 6.11 -9.47 -14.91
C GLU A 11 6.68 -10.89 -15.07
N SER A 12 8.00 -11.06 -14.92
CA SER A 12 8.67 -12.36 -15.10
C SER A 12 8.55 -13.27 -13.88
N ASN A 13 8.29 -12.73 -12.69
CA ASN A 13 8.29 -13.45 -11.42
C ASN A 13 6.95 -13.42 -10.69
N ALA A 14 5.88 -12.90 -11.29
CA ALA A 14 4.58 -12.72 -10.63
C ALA A 14 4.10 -13.99 -9.90
N GLN A 15 4.27 -15.16 -10.52
CA GLN A 15 3.86 -16.46 -9.96
C GLN A 15 4.69 -16.90 -8.74
N ASN A 16 5.89 -16.35 -8.58
CA ASN A 16 6.82 -16.67 -7.49
C ASN A 16 6.74 -15.66 -6.34
N ILE A 17 5.91 -14.61 -6.47
CA ILE A 17 5.74 -13.60 -5.43
C ILE A 17 4.61 -14.02 -4.49
N ALA A 18 4.97 -14.40 -3.27
CA ALA A 18 4.00 -14.85 -2.27
C ALA A 18 3.08 -13.72 -1.79
N LEU A 19 3.59 -12.50 -1.63
CA LEU A 19 2.85 -11.35 -1.15
C LEU A 19 3.58 -10.06 -1.54
N ALA A 20 2.83 -9.03 -1.93
CA ALA A 20 3.36 -7.69 -2.12
C ALA A 20 2.83 -6.73 -1.04
N ILE A 21 3.73 -5.87 -0.56
CA ILE A 21 3.42 -4.80 0.39
C ILE A 21 3.97 -3.52 -0.21
N HIS A 22 3.10 -2.55 -0.50
CA HIS A 22 3.47 -1.22 -0.97
C HIS A 22 3.57 -0.27 0.22
N VAL A 23 4.70 0.42 0.39
CA VAL A 23 4.91 1.35 1.49
C VAL A 23 4.98 2.77 0.93
N LEU A 24 4.17 3.69 1.45
CA LEU A 24 4.19 5.10 1.07
C LEU A 24 4.21 6.03 2.29
N ASP A 25 4.57 7.29 2.08
CA ASP A 25 4.43 8.36 3.06
C ASP A 25 3.02 8.96 2.95
N ILE A 26 2.12 8.62 3.88
CA ILE A 26 0.74 9.09 3.82
C ILE A 26 0.60 10.55 4.27
N SER A 27 1.54 11.07 5.07
CA SER A 27 1.42 12.39 5.70
C SER A 27 1.51 13.55 4.70
N THR A 28 1.94 13.28 3.47
CA THR A 28 2.14 14.29 2.41
C THR A 28 1.38 13.95 1.13
N PHE A 29 0.45 12.99 1.20
CA PHE A 29 -0.16 12.38 0.01
C PHE A 29 -1.02 13.36 -0.78
N LEU A 30 -1.95 14.08 -0.14
CA LEU A 30 -2.83 15.04 -0.79
C LEU A 30 -2.04 16.17 -1.46
N GLU A 31 -1.10 16.77 -0.72
CA GLU A 31 -0.25 17.85 -1.22
C GLU A 31 0.53 17.41 -2.47
N THR A 32 1.17 16.23 -2.38
CA THR A 32 1.97 15.69 -3.48
C THR A 32 1.10 15.33 -4.68
N SER A 33 -0.06 14.72 -4.45
CA SER A 33 -0.99 14.31 -5.50
C SER A 33 -1.58 15.51 -6.23
N TRP A 34 -2.01 16.55 -5.50
CA TRP A 34 -2.54 17.77 -6.10
C TRP A 34 -1.50 18.47 -6.98
N ARG A 35 -0.23 18.51 -6.53
CA ARG A 35 0.87 19.09 -7.32
C ARG A 35 1.11 18.32 -8.63
N LEU A 36 0.91 17.00 -8.64
CA LEU A 36 1.03 16.17 -9.84
C LEU A 36 -0.20 16.33 -10.76
N GLU A 37 -1.40 16.42 -10.20
CA GLU A 37 -2.63 16.65 -10.97
C GLU A 37 -2.62 17.99 -11.70
N LYS A 38 -2.07 19.06 -11.10
CA LYS A 38 -1.85 20.34 -11.79
C LYS A 38 -0.97 20.20 -13.04
N LYS A 39 -0.21 19.11 -13.14
CA LYS A 39 0.63 18.77 -14.30
C LYS A 39 0.02 17.68 -15.18
N GLY A 40 -1.21 17.23 -14.90
CA GLY A 40 -1.86 16.11 -15.58
C GLY A 40 -1.21 14.75 -15.30
N ILE A 41 -0.49 14.62 -14.18
CA ILE A 41 0.28 13.41 -13.82
C ILE A 41 -0.41 12.69 -12.66
N ILE A 42 -0.53 11.36 -12.75
CA ILE A 42 -1.03 10.51 -11.67
C ILE A 42 0.08 10.25 -10.64
N SER A 43 -0.29 10.12 -9.37
CA SER A 43 0.65 9.73 -8.32
C SER A 43 1.30 8.37 -8.64
N ILE A 44 2.63 8.30 -8.54
CA ILE A 44 3.40 7.08 -8.81
C ILE A 44 2.99 5.92 -7.90
N ASP A 45 2.58 6.20 -6.66
CA ASP A 45 2.10 5.18 -5.72
C ASP A 45 0.78 4.57 -6.19
N VAL A 46 -0.13 5.41 -6.70
CA VAL A 46 -1.41 4.96 -7.26
C VAL A 46 -1.18 4.07 -8.48
N GLU A 47 -0.33 4.52 -9.41
CA GLU A 47 0.03 3.72 -10.60
C GLU A 47 0.65 2.36 -10.20
N MET A 48 1.55 2.36 -9.21
CA MET A 48 2.25 1.15 -8.80
C MET A 48 1.33 0.14 -8.14
N ILE A 49 0.41 0.58 -7.29
CA ILE A 49 -0.57 -0.30 -6.64
C ILE A 49 -1.51 -0.93 -7.67
N GLN A 50 -2.01 -0.14 -8.62
CA GLN A 50 -2.85 -0.65 -9.71
C GLN A 50 -2.08 -1.64 -10.59
N PHE A 51 -0.81 -1.35 -10.89
CA PHE A 51 0.06 -2.25 -11.62
C PHE A 51 0.32 -3.57 -10.88
N LEU A 52 0.61 -3.52 -9.58
CA LEU A 52 0.79 -4.70 -8.73
C LEU A 52 -0.49 -5.54 -8.67
N ALA A 53 -1.64 -4.91 -8.44
CA ALA A 53 -2.93 -5.59 -8.38
C ALA A 53 -3.23 -6.34 -9.69
N LYS A 54 -2.94 -5.71 -10.84
CA LYS A 54 -3.10 -6.34 -12.16
C LYS A 54 -2.09 -7.47 -12.39
N THR A 55 -0.81 -7.24 -12.08
CA THR A 55 0.28 -8.16 -12.40
C THR A 55 0.26 -9.41 -11.52
N LEU A 56 -0.03 -9.25 -10.23
CA LEU A 56 -0.08 -10.34 -9.25
C LEU A 56 -1.46 -11.00 -9.16
N ARG A 57 -2.47 -10.43 -9.83
CA ARG A 57 -3.89 -10.82 -9.72
C ARG A 57 -4.43 -10.79 -8.29
N GLU A 58 -3.78 -10.03 -7.42
CA GLU A 58 -4.14 -9.83 -6.03
C GLU A 58 -3.76 -8.40 -5.64
N PHE A 59 -4.68 -7.70 -4.97
CA PHE A 59 -4.41 -6.35 -4.50
C PHE A 59 -3.36 -6.36 -3.37
N PRO A 60 -2.27 -5.58 -3.49
CA PRO A 60 -1.18 -5.60 -2.50
C PRO A 60 -1.67 -5.06 -1.15
N LEU A 61 -1.03 -5.50 -0.06
CA LEU A 61 -1.17 -4.78 1.20
C LEU A 61 -0.49 -3.42 1.08
N VAL A 62 -1.01 -2.41 1.75
CA VAL A 62 -0.45 -1.06 1.74
C VAL A 62 -0.12 -0.63 3.15
N ALA A 63 1.13 -0.27 3.39
CA ALA A 63 1.56 0.41 4.60
C ALA A 63 1.56 1.92 4.33
N ALA A 64 0.47 2.59 4.73
CA ALA A 64 0.34 4.03 4.72
C ALA A 64 1.13 4.61 5.90
N ASN A 65 2.44 4.80 5.69
CA ASN A 65 3.41 5.04 6.75
C ASN A 65 3.54 6.52 7.13
N LYS A 66 4.14 6.76 8.30
CA LYS A 66 4.46 8.07 8.88
C LYS A 66 3.26 8.83 9.40
N ILE A 67 2.28 8.11 9.95
CA ILE A 67 1.13 8.75 10.63
C ILE A 67 1.53 9.63 11.82
N ASP A 68 2.76 9.48 12.34
CA ASP A 68 3.32 10.31 13.41
C ASP A 68 3.71 11.73 12.98
N LYS A 69 3.67 12.05 11.68
CA LYS A 69 4.17 13.33 11.15
C LYS A 69 3.17 14.46 11.09
N THR A 70 1.88 14.17 11.11
CA THR A 70 0.83 15.19 11.09
C THR A 70 -0.36 14.77 11.95
N ASP A 71 -1.35 15.65 12.10
CA ASP A 71 -2.52 15.40 12.91
C ASP A 71 -3.46 14.36 12.29
N LYS A 72 -4.30 13.78 13.15
CA LYS A 72 -5.23 12.71 12.77
C LYS A 72 -6.21 13.13 11.67
N LYS A 73 -6.68 14.38 11.66
CA LYS A 73 -7.65 14.86 10.67
C LYS A 73 -7.01 14.92 9.28
N GLU A 74 -5.75 15.36 9.21
CA GLU A 74 -4.99 15.35 7.96
C GLU A 74 -4.66 13.92 7.51
N ILE A 75 -4.29 13.02 8.43
CA ILE A 75 -4.09 11.60 8.11
C ILE A 75 -5.38 10.97 7.56
N ASP A 76 -6.53 11.19 8.20
CA ASP A 76 -7.82 10.66 7.77
C ASP A 76 -8.21 11.19 6.38
N ALA A 77 -7.96 12.47 6.11
CA ALA A 77 -8.19 13.07 4.78
C ALA A 77 -7.26 12.45 3.71
N ASN A 78 -5.98 12.30 4.02
CA ASN A 78 -4.99 11.68 3.14
C ASN A 78 -5.37 10.22 2.82
N LEU A 79 -5.74 9.43 3.83
CA LEU A 79 -6.17 8.04 3.67
C LEU A 79 -7.43 7.92 2.82
N LYS A 80 -8.44 8.76 3.08
CA LYS A 80 -9.69 8.75 2.32
C LYS A 80 -9.44 9.01 0.84
N GLU A 81 -8.66 10.05 0.53
CA GLU A 81 -8.33 10.38 -0.85
C GLU A 81 -7.47 9.30 -1.51
N PHE A 82 -6.47 8.79 -0.79
CA PHE A 82 -5.62 7.73 -1.29
C PHE A 82 -6.42 6.47 -1.63
N MET A 83 -7.29 6.02 -0.72
CA MET A 83 -8.18 4.88 -0.95
C MET A 83 -9.14 5.14 -2.11
N HIS A 84 -9.70 6.34 -2.22
CA HIS A 84 -10.54 6.72 -3.35
C HIS A 84 -9.81 6.55 -4.69
N ARG A 85 -8.55 7.03 -4.79
CA ARG A 85 -7.75 6.95 -6.02
C ARG A 85 -7.36 5.53 -6.40
N ILE A 86 -6.87 4.72 -5.44
CA ILE A 86 -6.40 3.35 -5.75
C ILE A 86 -7.55 2.39 -6.07
N SER A 87 -8.78 2.72 -5.64
CA SER A 87 -9.99 1.90 -5.84
C SER A 87 -10.91 2.43 -6.93
N ASN A 88 -10.55 3.52 -7.63
CA ASN A 88 -11.42 4.23 -8.56
C ASN A 88 -12.80 4.56 -7.94
N GLY A 89 -12.80 4.98 -6.67
CA GLY A 89 -14.01 5.37 -5.93
C GLY A 89 -14.60 4.29 -5.03
N HIS A 90 -14.20 3.01 -5.17
CA HIS A 90 -14.72 1.90 -4.39
C HIS A 90 -13.95 1.66 -3.07
N ILE A 91 -13.97 2.62 -2.15
CA ILE A 91 -13.15 2.62 -0.92
C ILE A 91 -13.30 1.31 -0.12
N SER A 92 -14.53 0.77 0.00
CA SER A 92 -14.78 -0.46 0.75
C SER A 92 -14.03 -1.69 0.21
N ALA A 93 -13.66 -1.70 -1.08
CA ALA A 93 -12.93 -2.80 -1.69
C ALA A 93 -11.44 -2.86 -1.29
N VAL A 94 -10.91 -1.77 -0.73
CA VAL A 94 -9.49 -1.63 -0.38
C VAL A 94 -9.24 -1.30 1.10
N ALA A 95 -10.29 -1.01 1.87
CA ALA A 95 -10.17 -0.59 3.27
C ALA A 95 -9.46 -1.63 4.15
N ASP A 96 -9.70 -2.92 3.92
CA ASP A 96 -9.04 -4.05 4.60
C ASP A 96 -7.58 -4.28 4.17
N LYS A 97 -7.09 -3.50 3.19
CA LYS A 97 -5.76 -3.67 2.58
C LYS A 97 -4.85 -2.49 2.85
N VAL A 98 -5.36 -1.39 3.39
CA VAL A 98 -4.60 -0.18 3.72
C VAL A 98 -4.44 -0.05 5.22
N PHE A 99 -3.18 -0.09 5.67
CA PHE A 99 -2.82 -0.05 7.08
C PHE A 99 -2.11 1.28 7.37
N PRO A 100 -2.76 2.21 8.11
CA PRO A 100 -2.06 3.37 8.64
C PRO A 100 -1.03 2.89 9.66
N VAL A 101 0.23 3.26 9.47
CA VAL A 101 1.32 2.84 10.35
C VAL A 101 2.29 3.97 10.65
N SER A 102 2.96 3.88 11.79
CA SER A 102 4.21 4.59 12.03
C SER A 102 5.31 3.57 12.24
N ALA A 103 6.20 3.45 11.27
CA ALA A 103 7.43 2.67 11.44
C ALA A 103 8.34 3.24 12.54
N LYS A 104 8.15 4.51 12.91
CA LYS A 104 8.93 5.19 13.96
C LYS A 104 8.43 4.84 15.36
N THR A 105 7.12 4.92 15.60
CA THR A 105 6.53 4.66 16.94
C THR A 105 6.09 3.21 17.13
N GLY A 106 5.92 2.47 16.04
CA GLY A 106 5.38 1.11 16.03
C GLY A 106 3.85 1.06 15.92
N GLU A 107 3.18 2.21 15.91
CA GLU A 107 1.72 2.29 15.75
C GLU A 107 1.25 1.62 14.45
N GLY A 108 0.16 0.85 14.51
CA GLY A 108 -0.42 0.14 13.37
C GLY A 108 0.37 -1.08 12.87
N LEU A 109 1.64 -1.26 13.25
CA LEU A 109 2.47 -2.37 12.77
C LEU A 109 1.93 -3.75 13.19
N SER A 110 1.24 -3.84 14.33
CA SER A 110 0.64 -5.10 14.78
C SER A 110 -0.43 -5.58 13.80
N ALA A 111 -1.36 -4.70 13.41
CA ALA A 111 -2.42 -5.01 12.45
C ALA A 111 -1.85 -5.42 11.08
N LEU A 112 -0.83 -4.69 10.60
CA LEU A 112 -0.16 -5.05 9.35
C LEU A 112 0.53 -6.43 9.44
N LYS A 113 1.19 -6.75 10.56
CA LYS A 113 1.82 -8.06 10.77
C LYS A 113 0.79 -9.18 10.80
N SER A 114 -0.37 -8.97 11.44
CA SER A 114 -1.46 -9.95 11.43
C SER A 114 -1.99 -10.19 10.02
N ALA A 115 -2.22 -9.13 9.23
CA ALA A 115 -2.67 -9.27 7.84
C ALA A 115 -1.65 -10.00 6.96
N ILE A 116 -0.35 -9.74 7.15
CA ILE A 116 0.74 -10.46 6.47
C ILE A 116 0.72 -11.95 6.88
N HIS A 117 0.59 -12.23 8.18
CA HIS A 117 0.53 -13.59 8.70
C HIS A 117 -0.64 -14.37 8.08
N GLU A 118 -1.84 -13.81 8.16
CA GLU A 118 -3.08 -14.43 7.65
C GLU A 118 -2.97 -14.71 6.15
N LYS A 119 -2.53 -13.74 5.34
CA LYS A 119 -2.35 -13.93 3.89
C LYS A 119 -1.34 -15.00 3.54
N LEU A 120 -0.20 -15.04 4.23
CA LEU A 120 0.84 -16.04 3.98
C LEU A 120 0.40 -17.44 4.41
N VAL A 121 -0.24 -17.58 5.57
CA VAL A 121 -0.78 -18.86 6.05
C VAL A 121 -1.88 -19.38 5.12
N ALA A 122 -2.78 -18.52 4.63
CA ALA A 122 -3.81 -18.89 3.66
C ALA A 122 -3.21 -19.42 2.34
N LYS A 123 -1.97 -19.03 2.02
CA LYS A 123 -1.21 -19.52 0.87
C LYS A 123 -0.31 -20.73 1.18
N GLY A 124 -0.37 -21.28 2.39
CA GLY A 124 0.41 -22.45 2.81
C GLY A 124 1.83 -22.14 3.30
N TYR A 125 2.19 -20.87 3.48
CA TYR A 125 3.50 -20.49 3.99
C TYR A 125 3.53 -20.53 5.52
N ARG A 126 4.66 -20.99 6.07
CA ARG A 126 4.97 -20.79 7.49
C ARG A 126 5.43 -19.37 7.71
N THR A 127 5.01 -18.75 8.80
CA THR A 127 5.45 -17.39 9.14
C THR A 127 6.02 -17.34 10.55
N PRO A 128 7.00 -16.46 10.83
CA PRO A 128 7.58 -16.31 12.16
C PRO A 128 6.71 -15.44 13.08
N PHE A 129 5.60 -14.88 12.58
CA PHE A 129 4.75 -14.00 13.36
C PHE A 129 3.90 -14.81 14.34
N LYS A 130 4.05 -14.55 15.64
CA LYS A 130 3.06 -14.98 16.63
C LYS A 130 1.90 -14.00 16.56
N VAL A 131 0.74 -14.44 16.09
CA VAL A 131 -0.51 -13.70 16.28
C VAL A 131 -0.69 -13.58 17.79
N ARG A 132 -0.66 -12.34 18.31
CA ARG A 132 -0.93 -12.05 19.73
C ARG A 132 -2.34 -11.55 19.87
#